data_AF-A0A9E7M962-F1
#
_entry.id   AF-A0A9E7M962-F1
#
_cell.length_a   1.000
_cell.length_b   1.000
_cell.length_c   1.000
_cell.angle_alpha   90.00
_cell.angle_beta   90.00
_cell.angle_gamma   90.00
#
_symmetry.space_group_name_H-M   'P 1'
#
loop_
_entity.id
_entity.type
_entity.pdbx_description
1 polymer ?
#
loop_
_entity_poly.entity_id
_entity_poly.type
_entity_poly.pdbx_seq_one_letter_code
_entity_poly.pdbx_strand_id
1 'polypeptide(L)'
;MEEYQRKLLEAGIEGGILMILAYLFYYQNYLLYTWYRGLPLPSKLPFIIAGILTGAAYLLYKLYKIYPEIQKHKIAEVLREEKIEGI
;
A
#
# COMPACT_ATOMS: atom_id res chain seq x y z
N MET A 1 19.23 4.35 -7.90
CA MET A 1 17.80 4.60 -7.59
C MET A 1 17.77 5.63 -6.48
N GLU A 2 17.08 6.75 -6.68
CA GLU A 2 16.86 7.71 -5.60
C GLU A 2 16.14 7.03 -4.43
N GLU A 3 16.41 7.45 -3.19
CA GLU A 3 15.81 6.86 -1.98
C GLU A 3 14.27 6.88 -2.03
N TYR A 4 13.71 7.93 -2.62
CA TYR A 4 12.28 8.05 -2.90
C TYR A 4 11.75 6.93 -3.80
N GLN A 5 12.42 6.65 -4.92
CA GLN A 5 12.00 5.60 -5.86
C GLN A 5 12.02 4.22 -5.19
N ARG A 6 13.00 3.96 -4.31
CA ARG A 6 13.08 2.71 -3.55
C ARG A 6 11.92 2.58 -2.56
N LYS A 7 11.62 3.65 -1.79
CA LYS A 7 10.47 3.67 -0.85
C LYS A 7 9.13 3.51 -1.57
N LEU A 8 9.00 4.06 -2.79
CA LEU A 8 7.79 3.94 -3.62
C LEU A 8 7.61 2.51 -4.15
N LEU A 9 8.70 1.89 -4.61
CA LEU A 9 8.69 0.50 -5.07
C LEU A 9 8.31 -0.45 -3.93
N GLU A 10 8.90 -0.26 -2.75
CA GLU A 10 8.56 -1.04 -1.55
C GLU A 10 7.08 -0.89 -1.19
N ALA A 11 6.54 0.34 -1.21
CA ALA A 11 5.12 0.58 -0.98
C ALA A 11 4.24 -0.14 -2.01
N GLY A 12 4.64 -0.14 -3.29
CA GLY A 12 3.98 -0.85 -4.37
C GLY A 12 3.90 -2.37 -4.11
N ILE A 13 5.04 -2.97 -3.73
CA ILE A 13 5.12 -4.40 -3.43
C ILE A 13 4.25 -4.75 -2.21
N GLU A 14 4.38 -3.98 -1.12
CA GLU A 14 3.58 -4.18 0.10
C GLU A 14 2.07 -4.05 -0.18
N GLY A 15 1.66 -3.03 -0.93
CA GLY A 15 0.27 -2.83 -1.34
C GLY A 15 -0.28 -3.95 -2.22
N GLY A 16 0.53 -4.46 -3.15
CA GLY A 16 0.17 -5.61 -3.99
C GLY A 16 0.02 -6.90 -3.19
N ILE A 17 0.93 -7.17 -2.25
CA ILE A 17 0.83 -8.32 -1.33
C ILE A 17 -0.44 -8.20 -0.48
N LEU A 18 -0.70 -7.03 0.11
CA LEU A 18 -1.90 -6.79 0.91
C LEU A 18 -3.19 -6.95 0.10
N MET A 19 -3.22 -6.50 -1.15
CA MET A 19 -4.36 -6.70 -2.05
C MET A 19 -4.67 -8.19 -2.23
N ILE A 20 -3.64 -9.01 -2.50
CA ILE A 20 -3.80 -10.45 -2.71
C ILE A 20 -4.25 -11.12 -1.41
N LEU A 21 -3.61 -10.79 -0.28
CA LEU A 21 -3.96 -11.35 1.02
C LEU A 21 -5.37 -10.96 1.45
N ALA A 22 -5.79 -9.72 1.22
CA ALA A 22 -7.14 -9.25 1.53
C ALA A 22 -8.18 -10.00 0.69
N TYR A 23 -7.94 -10.15 -0.62
CA TYR A 23 -8.81 -10.96 -1.48
C TYR A 23 -8.95 -12.39 -0.95
N LEU A 24 -7.83 -13.07 -0.66
CA LEU A 24 -7.84 -14.43 -0.15
C LEU A 24 -8.55 -14.54 1.21
N PHE A 25 -8.28 -13.59 2.10
CA PHE A 25 -8.90 -13.54 3.43
C PHE A 25 -10.41 -13.38 3.33
N TYR A 26 -10.92 -12.40 2.58
CA TYR A 26 -12.36 -12.19 2.44
C TYR A 26 -13.05 -13.36 1.72
N TYR A 27 -12.43 -13.88 0.67
CA TYR A 27 -12.99 -15.00 -0.09
C TYR A 27 -13.03 -16.28 0.74
N GLN A 28 -11.97 -16.61 1.49
CA GLN A 28 -11.95 -17.78 2.37
C GLN A 28 -12.99 -17.67 3.49
N ASN A 29 -13.09 -16.51 4.15
CA ASN A 29 -14.10 -16.29 5.19
C ASN A 29 -15.53 -16.47 4.66
N TYR A 30 -15.79 -15.96 3.46
CA TYR A 30 -17.10 -16.14 2.84
C TYR A 30 -17.37 -17.59 2.46
N LEU A 31 -16.39 -18.31 1.91
CA LEU A 31 -16.53 -19.73 1.60
C LEU A 31 -16.84 -20.53 2.85
N LEU A 32 -16.16 -20.27 3.98
CA LEU A 32 -16.44 -20.92 5.26
C LEU A 32 -17.88 -20.65 5.72
N TYR A 33 -18.36 -19.40 5.60
CA TYR A 33 -19.74 -19.03 5.96
C TYR A 33 -20.80 -19.76 5.11
N THR A 34 -20.51 -19.89 3.81
CA THR A 34 -21.47 -20.37 2.81
C THR A 34 -21.46 -21.89 2.68
N TRP A 35 -20.30 -22.51 2.90
CA TRP A 35 -20.10 -23.96 2.83
C TRP A 35 -20.94 -24.71 3.85
N TYR A 36 -21.13 -24.13 5.05
CA TYR A 36 -22.04 -24.70 6.05
C TYR A 36 -23.52 -24.69 5.62
N ARG A 37 -23.89 -23.84 4.65
CA ARG A 37 -25.29 -23.60 4.25
C ARG A 37 -25.70 -24.28 2.96
N GLY A 38 -24.79 -24.99 2.28
CA GLY A 38 -25.07 -25.64 0.98
C GLY A 38 -25.48 -24.69 -0.14
N LEU A 39 -25.20 -23.39 0.02
CA LEU A 39 -25.53 -22.35 -0.96
C LEU A 39 -24.57 -22.41 -2.16
N PRO A 40 -25.01 -22.03 -3.37
CA PRO A 40 -24.16 -22.03 -4.56
C PRO A 40 -22.96 -21.08 -4.40
N LEU A 41 -21.85 -21.41 -5.06
CA LEU A 41 -20.62 -20.64 -4.98
C LEU A 41 -20.88 -19.20 -5.48
N PRO A 42 -20.56 -18.17 -4.68
CA PRO A 42 -20.76 -16.77 -5.09
C PRO A 42 -19.83 -16.38 -6.22
N SER A 43 -20.14 -15.27 -6.88
CA SER A 43 -19.17 -14.60 -7.75
C SER A 43 -17.95 -14.12 -6.97
N LYS A 44 -16.76 -14.26 -7.56
CA LYS A 44 -15.49 -13.81 -6.97
C LYS A 44 -15.30 -12.28 -7.05
N LEU A 45 -16.05 -11.62 -7.92
CA LEU A 45 -15.94 -10.18 -8.21
C LEU A 45 -15.99 -9.26 -6.97
N PRO A 46 -16.95 -9.38 -6.04
CA PRO A 46 -16.98 -8.51 -4.86
C PRO A 46 -15.72 -8.62 -3.99
N PHE A 47 -15.12 -9.81 -3.91
CA PHE A 47 -13.90 -10.03 -3.13
C PHE A 47 -12.67 -9.46 -3.82
N ILE A 48 -12.62 -9.51 -5.16
CA ILE A 48 -11.56 -8.86 -5.94
C ILE A 48 -11.62 -7.35 -5.72
N ILE A 49 -12.83 -6.76 -5.78
CA ILE A 49 -13.03 -5.33 -5.51
C ILE A 49 -12.59 -4.98 -4.09
N ALA A 50 -12.99 -5.77 -3.08
CA ALA A 50 -12.59 -5.57 -1.69
C ALA A 50 -11.06 -5.65 -1.50
N GLY A 51 -10.40 -6.61 -2.18
CA GLY A 51 -8.94 -6.72 -2.20
C GLY A 51 -8.28 -5.47 -2.79
N ILE A 52 -8.74 -5.02 -3.97
CA ILE A 52 -8.23 -3.80 -4.63
C ILE A 52 -8.39 -2.58 -3.73
N LEU A 53 -9.58 -2.39 -3.13
CA LEU A 53 -9.84 -1.28 -2.21
C LEU A 53 -8.90 -1.30 -1.00
N THR A 54 -8.62 -2.48 -0.45
CA THR A 54 -7.72 -2.63 0.69
C THR A 54 -6.27 -2.30 0.31
N GLY A 55 -5.78 -2.80 -0.82
CA GLY A 55 -4.44 -2.48 -1.32
C GLY A 55 -4.29 -1.00 -1.67
N ALA A 56 -5.30 -0.39 -2.30
CA ALA A 56 -5.30 1.02 -2.62
C ALA A 56 -5.33 1.91 -1.36
N ALA A 57 -6.13 1.55 -0.35
CA ALA A 57 -6.17 2.27 0.92
C ALA A 57 -4.80 2.24 1.61
N TYR A 58 -4.12 1.09 1.60
CA TYR A 58 -2.76 0.97 2.14
C TYR A 58 -1.76 1.85 1.38
N LEU A 59 -1.80 1.84 0.05
CA LEU A 59 -0.92 2.68 -0.76
C LEU A 59 -1.12 4.17 -0.48
N LEU A 60 -2.37 4.62 -0.39
CA LEU A 60 -2.69 6.01 -0.03
C LEU A 60 -2.15 6.38 1.35
N TYR A 61 -2.30 5.49 2.34
CA TYR A 61 -1.74 5.69 3.68
C TYR A 61 -0.21 5.81 3.65
N LYS A 62 0.47 4.92 2.93
CA LYS A 62 1.94 4.93 2.80
C LYS A 62 2.44 6.18 2.09
N LEU A 63 1.77 6.61 1.02
CA LEU A 63 2.09 7.85 0.30
C LEU A 63 1.92 9.08 1.20
N TYR A 64 0.81 9.14 1.95
CA TYR A 64 0.56 10.21 2.90
C TYR A 64 1.65 10.29 3.98
N LYS A 65 2.14 9.14 4.46
CA LYS A 65 3.21 9.06 5.45
C LYS A 65 4.59 9.41 4.90
N ILE A 66 4.89 9.03 3.66
CA ILE A 66 6.18 9.28 3.00
C ILE A 66 6.34 10.76 2.63
N TYR A 67 5.27 11.45 2.25
CA TYR A 67 5.30 12.85 1.82
C TYR A 67 6.02 13.83 2.78
N PRO A 68 5.74 13.85 4.10
CA PRO A 68 6.45 14.71 5.04
C PRO A 68 7.92 14.32 5.26
N GLU A 69 8.31 13.05 5.08
CA GLU A 69 9.72 12.63 5.19
C GLU A 69 10.55 13.19 4.03
N ILE A 70 9.97 13.22 2.82
CA ILE A 70 10.63 13.77 1.63
C ILE A 70 10.88 15.27 1.79
N GLN A 71 9.88 16.02 2.27
CA GLN A 71 10.04 17.46 2.48
C GLN A 71 11.15 17.76 3.48
N LYS A 72 11.22 17.00 4.59
CA LYS A 72 12.28 17.17 5.59
C LYS A 72 13.66 16.87 5.03
N HIS A 73 13.81 15.80 4.24
CA HIS A 73 15.08 15.49 3.58
C HIS A 73 15.50 16.59 2.61
N LYS A 74 14.58 17.08 1.78
CA LYS A 74 14.87 18.13 0.80
C LYS A 74 15.27 19.45 1.46
N ILE A 75 14.62 19.84 2.56
CA ILE A 75 14.96 21.05 3.33
C ILE A 75 16.33 20.89 4.01
N ALA A 76 16.62 19.71 4.57
CA ALA A 76 17.91 19.43 5.22
C ALA A 76 19.08 19.43 4.22
N GLU A 77 18.85 18.95 3.00
CA GLU A 77 19.83 18.96 1.92
C GLU A 77 20.16 20.40 1.47
N VAL A 78 19.14 21.24 1.25
CA VAL A 78 19.32 22.66 0.90
C VAL A 78 20.08 23.43 2.00
N LEU A 79 19.72 23.22 3.28
CA LEU A 79 20.43 23.82 4.41
C LEU A 79 21.90 23.38 4.50
N ARG A 80 22.21 22.17 4.01
CA ARG A 80 23.58 21.64 4.00
C ARG A 80 24.39 22.27 2.88
N GLU A 81 23.80 22.47 1.70
CA GLU A 81 24.44 23.16 0.57
C GLU A 81 24.71 24.65 0.91
N GLU A 82 23.74 25.38 1.46
CA GLU A 82 23.94 26.77 1.91
C GLU A 82 25.09 26.90 2.93
N LYS A 83 25.21 25.94 3.84
CA LYS A 83 26.29 25.94 4.85
C LYS A 83 27.67 25.66 4.25
N ILE A 84 27.74 24.99 3.10
CA ILE A 84 29.00 24.67 2.40
C ILE A 84 29.41 25.85 1.49
N GLU A 85 28.45 26.54 0.86
CA GLU A 85 28.72 27.72 0.02
C GLU A 85 28.98 29.01 0.83
N GLY A 86 28.53 29.06 2.09
CA GLY A 86 28.77 30.19 3.00
C GLY A 86 30.13 30.20 3.72
N ILE A 87 31.06 29.31 3.36
CA ILE A 87 32.46 29.25 3.83
C ILE A 87 33.39 29.65 2.68
#